data_AF-A0A6N9AA89-F1
#
_entry.id   AF-A0A6N9AA89-F1
#
_cell.length_a   1.000
_cell.length_b   1.000
_cell.length_c   1.000
_cell.angle_alpha   90.00
_cell.angle_beta   90.00
_cell.angle_gamma   90.00
#
_symmetry.space_group_name_H-M   'P 1'
#
loop_
_entity.id
_entity.type
_entity.pdbx_description
1 polymer ?
#
loop_
_entity_poly.entity_id
_entity_poly.type
_entity_poly.pdbx_seq_one_letter_code
_entity_poly.pdbx_strand_id
1 'polypeptide(L)'
;MIITYGIMLLLPAWTLRANHNARQLGASGMKFAPEWAAGWYFLPPGLFWKPYQVMKEVWQASVDPTDWREQRGSPLVGWWWALWLIASWGGLLGLAIATLVLEASDAQTVEIAIGIANLLLHIPLTLLLLTIILKIHGMQMRHHDTAPDPTPADASATGEGLPNSTRSQR
;
A
#
# COMPACT_ATOMS: atom_id res chain seq x y z
N MET A 1 3.79 -7.69 17.66
CA MET A 1 2.37 -7.90 17.33
C MET A 1 1.63 -6.58 17.04
N ILE A 2 1.63 -5.59 17.93
CA ILE A 2 0.92 -4.30 17.70
C ILE A 2 1.35 -3.60 16.40
N ILE A 3 2.65 -3.53 16.12
CA ILE A 3 3.21 -2.89 14.91
C ILE A 3 2.68 -3.58 13.64
N THR A 4 2.69 -4.90 13.61
CA THR A 4 2.25 -5.71 12.47
C THR A 4 0.76 -5.48 12.17
N TYR A 5 -0.09 -5.49 13.20
CA TYR A 5 -1.52 -5.22 13.04
C TYR A 5 -1.80 -3.78 12.62
N GLY A 6 -1.07 -2.80 13.18
CA GLY A 6 -1.16 -1.40 12.76
C GLY A 6 -0.82 -1.22 11.28
N ILE A 7 0.27 -1.83 10.81
CA ILE A 7 0.65 -1.80 9.39
C ILE A 7 -0.42 -2.49 8.54
N MET A 8 -0.95 -3.62 8.97
CA MET A 8 -1.97 -4.37 8.23
C MET A 8 -3.28 -3.60 8.05
N LEU A 9 -3.61 -2.69 8.98
CA LEU A 9 -4.79 -1.83 8.89
C LEU A 9 -4.53 -0.52 8.13
N LEU A 10 -3.37 0.10 8.35
CA LEU A 10 -3.04 1.41 7.78
C LEU A 10 -2.60 1.32 6.31
N LEU A 11 -1.88 0.25 5.95
CA LEU A 11 -1.33 0.09 4.61
C LEU A 11 -2.41 0.00 3.52
N PRO A 12 -3.50 -0.78 3.69
CA PRO A 12 -4.58 -0.83 2.71
C PRO A 12 -5.28 0.53 2.55
N ALA A 13 -5.58 1.20 3.66
CA ALA A 13 -6.22 2.53 3.65
C ALA A 13 -5.35 3.58 2.94
N TRP A 14 -4.05 3.58 3.22
CA TRP A 14 -3.11 4.45 2.52
C TRP A 14 -3.00 4.11 1.03
N THR A 15 -2.98 2.82 0.69
CA THR A 15 -2.87 2.36 -0.70
C THR A 15 -4.10 2.75 -1.52
N LEU A 16 -5.30 2.70 -0.92
CA LEU A 16 -6.54 3.20 -1.52
C LEU A 16 -6.39 4.68 -1.90
N ARG A 17 -5.92 5.49 -0.95
CA ARG A 17 -5.72 6.94 -1.16
C ARG A 17 -4.66 7.21 -2.22
N ALA A 18 -3.53 6.50 -2.19
CA ALA A 18 -2.46 6.67 -3.16
C ALA A 18 -2.89 6.29 -4.59
N ASN A 19 -3.70 5.25 -4.74
CA ASN A 19 -4.31 4.86 -6.02
C ASN A 19 -5.29 5.94 -6.52
N HIS A 20 -6.14 6.46 -5.63
CA HIS A 20 -7.08 7.53 -5.98
C HIS A 20 -6.35 8.80 -6.44
N ASN A 21 -5.30 9.22 -5.74
CA ASN A 21 -4.47 10.35 -6.13
C ASN A 21 -3.83 10.13 -7.51
N ALA A 22 -3.28 8.94 -7.78
CA ALA A 22 -2.67 8.64 -9.06
C ALA A 22 -3.68 8.75 -10.22
N ARG A 23 -4.92 8.31 -10.02
CA ARG A 23 -6.00 8.45 -11.01
C ARG A 23 -6.37 9.91 -11.28
N GLN A 24 -6.42 10.75 -10.24
CA GLN A 24 -6.67 12.19 -10.37
C GLN A 24 -5.55 12.88 -11.16
N LEU A 25 -4.32 12.37 -11.09
CA LEU A 25 -3.16 12.87 -11.86
C LEU A 25 -3.13 12.39 -13.32
N GLY A 26 -4.17 11.68 -13.80
CA GLY A 26 -4.27 11.24 -15.20
C GLY A 26 -3.94 9.77 -15.45
N ALA A 27 -3.67 8.97 -14.40
CA ALA A 27 -3.46 7.52 -14.53
C ALA A 27 -4.77 6.78 -14.85
N SER A 28 -5.17 6.82 -16.11
CA SER A 28 -6.38 6.17 -16.62
C SER A 28 -6.16 4.66 -16.84
N GLY A 29 -7.21 3.88 -16.57
CA GLY A 29 -7.22 2.43 -16.80
C GLY A 29 -6.29 1.60 -15.89
N MET A 30 -5.91 2.11 -14.72
CA MET A 30 -5.26 1.33 -13.67
C MET A 30 -6.02 0.02 -13.40
N LYS A 31 -5.29 -1.11 -13.41
CA LYS A 31 -5.82 -2.48 -13.40
C LYS A 31 -6.45 -2.84 -12.06
N PHE A 32 -5.95 -2.27 -10.97
CA PHE A 32 -6.59 -2.41 -9.66
C PHE A 32 -7.52 -1.22 -9.40
N ALA A 33 -8.82 -1.51 -9.45
CA ALA A 33 -9.84 -0.58 -8.98
C ALA A 33 -9.65 -0.31 -7.47
N PRO A 34 -9.87 0.92 -6.98
CA PRO A 34 -9.70 1.27 -5.57
C PRO A 34 -10.47 0.32 -4.64
N GLU A 35 -11.70 -0.06 -4.99
CA GLU A 35 -12.53 -0.91 -4.12
C GLU A 35 -11.97 -2.33 -3.98
N TRP A 36 -11.31 -2.85 -5.01
CA TRP A 36 -10.74 -4.20 -5.00
C TRP A 36 -9.34 -4.26 -4.40
N ALA A 37 -8.60 -3.16 -4.37
CA ALA A 37 -7.27 -3.09 -3.76
C ALA A 37 -7.31 -3.41 -2.25
N ALA A 38 -8.35 -2.97 -1.54
CA ALA A 38 -8.57 -3.31 -0.13
C ALA A 38 -9.10 -4.74 0.06
N GLY A 39 -10.00 -5.22 -0.83
CA GLY A 39 -10.61 -6.54 -0.74
C GLY A 39 -9.61 -7.70 -0.79
N TRP A 40 -8.48 -7.54 -1.50
CA TRP A 40 -7.44 -8.56 -1.56
C TRP A 40 -6.67 -8.76 -0.25
N TYR A 41 -6.73 -7.80 0.69
CA TYR A 41 -6.13 -7.96 2.01
C TYR A 41 -6.95 -8.87 2.94
N PHE A 42 -8.18 -9.24 2.54
CA PHE A 42 -9.06 -10.12 3.31
C PHE A 42 -9.18 -11.53 2.71
N LEU A 43 -8.77 -11.72 1.46
CA LEU A 43 -8.71 -13.05 0.83
C LEU A 43 -7.35 -13.71 1.13
N PRO A 44 -7.32 -14.88 1.80
CA PRO A 44 -6.07 -15.55 2.18
C PRO A 44 -5.06 -15.76 1.04
N PRO A 45 -5.48 -16.12 -0.20
CA PRO A 45 -4.54 -16.21 -1.34
C PRO A 45 -4.09 -14.83 -1.85
N GLY A 46 -4.95 -13.82 -1.72
CA GLY A 46 -4.66 -12.45 -2.14
C GLY A 46 -3.49 -11.84 -1.37
N LEU A 47 -3.40 -12.18 -0.08
CA LEU A 47 -2.36 -11.71 0.84
C LEU A 47 -0.93 -12.03 0.39
N PHE A 48 -0.71 -13.03 -0.47
CA PHE A 48 0.64 -13.45 -0.90
C PHE A 48 1.22 -12.69 -2.09
N TRP A 49 0.38 -12.07 -2.92
CA TRP A 49 0.86 -11.46 -4.17
C TRP A 49 0.20 -10.14 -4.51
N LYS A 50 -1.03 -9.89 -4.04
CA LYS A 50 -1.77 -8.68 -4.41
C LYS A 50 -1.19 -7.40 -3.80
N PRO A 51 -0.75 -7.37 -2.52
CA PRO A 51 -0.17 -6.14 -1.97
C PRO A 51 1.05 -5.66 -2.77
N TYR A 52 1.91 -6.59 -3.19
CA TYR A 52 3.03 -6.30 -4.08
C TYR A 52 2.58 -5.73 -5.43
N GLN A 53 1.59 -6.35 -6.08
CA GLN A 53 1.08 -5.89 -7.37
C GLN A 53 0.48 -4.49 -7.28
N VAL A 54 -0.31 -4.22 -6.24
CA VAL A 54 -0.93 -2.90 -6.04
C VAL A 54 0.14 -1.85 -5.75
N MET A 55 1.11 -2.13 -4.87
CA MET A 55 2.19 -1.18 -4.57
C MET A 55 3.06 -0.89 -5.79
N LYS A 56 3.34 -1.91 -6.60
CA LYS A 56 4.06 -1.76 -7.87
C LYS A 56 3.30 -0.86 -8.84
N GLU A 57 1.99 -1.07 -8.98
CA GLU A 57 1.13 -0.28 -9.86
C GLU A 57 1.05 1.19 -9.39
N VAL A 58 0.88 1.42 -8.08
CA VAL A 58 0.90 2.78 -7.50
C VAL A 58 2.24 3.45 -7.75
N TRP A 59 3.36 2.73 -7.59
CA TRP A 59 4.68 3.25 -7.90
C TRP A 59 4.80 3.67 -9.37
N GLN A 60 4.43 2.77 -10.29
CA GLN A 60 4.45 3.01 -11.73
C GLN A 60 3.61 4.24 -12.13
N ALA A 61 2.38 4.32 -11.61
CA ALA A 61 1.47 5.44 -11.85
C ALA A 61 1.92 6.75 -11.22
N SER A 62 2.74 6.69 -10.17
CA SER A 62 3.33 7.88 -9.57
C SER A 62 4.55 8.37 -10.33
N VAL A 63 5.31 7.49 -11.00
CA VAL A 63 6.44 7.87 -11.86
C VAL A 63 5.95 8.66 -13.06
N ASP A 64 5.00 8.09 -13.81
CA ASP A 64 4.39 8.72 -14.97
C ASP A 64 2.91 8.32 -15.00
N PRO A 65 1.99 9.25 -14.69
CA PRO A 65 0.56 8.95 -14.71
C PRO A 65 0.05 8.56 -16.09
N THR A 66 0.56 9.20 -17.15
CA THR A 66 0.07 9.03 -18.52
C THR A 66 0.54 7.73 -19.17
N ASP A 67 1.78 7.31 -18.89
CA ASP A 67 2.38 6.11 -19.46
C ASP A 67 2.86 5.12 -18.38
N TRP A 68 2.06 4.97 -17.33
CA TRP A 68 2.41 4.15 -16.17
C TRP A 68 2.66 2.67 -16.50
N ARG A 69 2.08 2.14 -17.58
CA ARG A 69 2.19 0.72 -17.95
C ARG A 69 3.59 0.36 -18.44
N GLU A 70 4.28 1.29 -19.09
CA GLU A 70 5.64 1.10 -19.59
C GLU A 70 6.70 1.33 -18.50
N GLN A 71 6.32 1.97 -17.39
CA GLN A 71 7.23 2.25 -16.30
C GLN A 71 7.70 0.98 -15.59
N ARG A 72 8.99 0.94 -15.25
CA ARG A 72 9.54 -0.16 -14.45
C ARG A 72 9.11 -0.03 -12.98
N GLY A 73 8.73 -1.16 -12.38
CA GLY A 73 8.52 -1.23 -10.94
C GLY A 73 9.82 -0.98 -10.17
N SER A 74 9.71 -0.53 -8.92
CA SER A 74 10.88 -0.28 -8.08
C SER A 74 11.37 -1.54 -7.35
N PRO A 75 12.70 -1.80 -7.36
CA PRO A 75 13.30 -2.85 -6.53
C PRO A 75 12.98 -2.69 -5.04
N LEU A 76 12.76 -1.46 -4.56
CA LEU A 76 12.40 -1.18 -3.16
C LEU A 76 11.09 -1.89 -2.77
N VAL A 77 10.10 -1.88 -3.67
CA VAL A 77 8.82 -2.56 -3.46
C VAL A 77 9.01 -4.07 -3.41
N GLY A 78 9.92 -4.62 -4.22
CA GLY A 78 10.29 -6.03 -4.19
C GLY A 78 10.95 -6.45 -2.88
N TRP A 79 11.95 -5.68 -2.43
CA TRP A 79 12.62 -5.92 -1.15
C TRP A 79 11.68 -5.81 0.04
N TRP A 80 10.80 -4.81 0.03
CA TRP A 80 9.79 -4.63 1.09
C TRP A 80 8.86 -5.83 1.17
N TRP A 81 8.41 -6.31 0.01
CA TRP A 81 7.55 -7.48 -0.05
C TRP A 81 8.24 -8.75 0.43
N ALA A 82 9.49 -8.98 0.01
CA ALA A 82 10.28 -10.13 0.45
C ALA A 82 10.50 -10.13 1.97
N LEU A 83 10.89 -8.98 2.52
CA LEU A 83 11.06 -8.80 3.97
C LEU A 83 9.75 -9.03 4.73
N TRP A 84 8.63 -8.53 4.21
CA TRP A 84 7.31 -8.71 4.83
C TRP A 84 6.90 -10.19 4.84
N LEU A 85 7.14 -10.93 3.75
CA LEU A 85 6.86 -12.36 3.68
C LEU A 85 7.70 -13.14 4.68
N ILE A 86 9.00 -12.85 4.78
CA ILE A 86 9.90 -13.50 5.76
C ILE A 86 9.43 -13.20 7.18
N ALA A 87 9.08 -11.95 7.50
CA ALA A 87 8.60 -11.58 8.83
C ALA A 87 7.26 -12.24 9.18
N SER A 88 6.35 -12.34 8.22
CA SER A 88 4.99 -12.85 8.46
C SER A 88 4.94 -14.38 8.52
N TRP A 89 5.71 -15.05 7.66
CA TRP A 89 5.65 -16.51 7.51
C TRP A 89 6.84 -17.23 8.15
N GLY A 90 8.02 -16.61 8.19
CA GLY A 90 9.22 -17.22 8.77
C GLY A 90 9.07 -17.53 10.25
N GLY A 91 8.47 -16.61 11.02
CA GLY A 91 8.19 -16.84 12.44
C GLY A 91 7.15 -17.95 12.67
N LEU A 92 6.08 -17.98 11.87
CA LEU A 92 5.04 -19.00 11.95
C LEU A 92 5.58 -20.41 11.62
N LEU A 93 6.37 -20.52 10.56
CA LEU A 93 7.00 -21.77 10.15
C LEU A 93 8.07 -22.23 11.16
N GLY A 94 8.90 -21.31 11.64
CA GLY A 94 9.92 -21.61 12.63
C GLY A 94 9.31 -22.17 13.92
N LEU A 95 8.24 -21.55 14.41
CA LEU A 95 7.53 -22.02 15.61
C LEU A 95 6.80 -23.35 15.36
N ALA A 96 6.17 -23.52 14.20
CA ALA A 96 5.51 -24.78 13.84
C ALA A 96 6.52 -25.95 13.79
N ILE A 97 7.70 -25.75 13.23
CA ILE A 97 8.75 -26.78 13.21
C ILE A 97 9.27 -27.05 14.63
N ALA A 98 9.55 -25.99 15.41
CA ALA A 98 10.06 -26.12 16.77
C ALA A 98 9.10 -26.93 17.65
N THR A 99 7.79 -26.66 17.58
CA THR A 99 6.77 -27.38 18.35
C THR A 99 6.58 -28.83 17.91
N LEU A 100 6.89 -29.18 16.66
CA LEU A 100 6.80 -30.54 16.14
C LEU A 100 8.03 -31.39 16.44
N VAL A 101 9.20 -30.78 16.63
CA VAL A 101 10.49 -31.48 16.68
C VAL A 101 11.16 -31.41 18.05
N LEU A 102 10.91 -30.35 18.82
CA LEU A 102 11.64 -30.07 20.06
C LEU A 102 10.81 -30.36 21.31
N GLU A 103 11.50 -30.57 22.44
CA GLU A 103 10.86 -30.58 23.75
C GLU A 103 10.30 -29.20 24.11
N ALA A 104 9.32 -29.16 25.02
CA ALA A 104 8.60 -27.92 25.34
C ALA A 104 9.52 -26.78 25.84
N SER A 105 10.56 -27.09 26.63
CA SER A 105 11.53 -26.11 27.12
C SER A 105 12.41 -25.51 26.00
N ASP A 106 12.81 -26.35 25.04
CA ASP A 106 13.62 -25.92 23.90
C ASP A 106 12.77 -25.13 22.90
N ALA A 107 11.53 -25.55 22.68
CA ALA A 107 10.55 -24.83 21.87
C ALA A 107 10.28 -23.42 22.42
N GLN A 108 10.18 -23.25 23.74
CA GLN A 108 10.03 -21.95 24.37
C GLN A 108 11.25 -21.04 24.13
N THR A 109 12.46 -21.59 24.21
CA THR A 109 13.69 -20.83 23.92
C THR A 109 13.73 -20.37 22.46
N VAL A 110 13.33 -21.24 21.53
CA VAL A 110 13.21 -20.91 20.10
C VAL A 110 12.15 -19.85 19.85
N GLU A 111 11.00 -19.91 20.52
CA GLU A 111 9.94 -18.89 20.42
C GLU A 111 10.47 -17.50 20.80
N ILE A 112 11.19 -17.39 21.91
CA ILE A 112 11.80 -16.12 22.36
C ILE A 112 12.81 -15.62 21.32
N ALA A 113 13.67 -16.49 20.81
CA ALA A 113 14.67 -16.14 19.79
C ALA A 113 14.02 -15.64 18.49
N ILE A 114 12.96 -16.32 18.02
CA ILE A 114 12.15 -15.90 16.87
C ILE A 114 11.51 -14.53 17.13
N GLY A 115 10.98 -14.30 18.34
CA GLY A 115 10.40 -13.02 18.74
C GLY A 115 11.39 -11.86 18.63
N ILE A 116 12.62 -12.04 19.12
CA ILE A 116 13.70 -11.04 19.03
C ILE A 116 14.11 -10.81 17.58
N ALA A 117 14.33 -11.88 16.81
CA ALA A 117 14.70 -11.78 15.39
C ALA A 117 13.62 -11.02 14.59
N ASN A 118 12.34 -11.30 14.87
CA ASN A 118 11.22 -10.62 14.21
C ASN A 118 11.17 -9.13 14.57
N LEU A 119 11.47 -8.75 15.82
CA LEU A 119 11.56 -7.34 16.23
C LEU A 119 12.65 -6.60 15.46
N LEU A 120 13.83 -7.22 15.33
CA LEU A 120 14.94 -6.65 14.56
C LEU A 120 14.62 -6.52 13.07
N LEU A 121 13.91 -7.51 12.51
CA LEU A 121 13.49 -7.52 11.10
C LEU A 121 12.47 -6.42 10.78
N HIS A 122 11.65 -6.00 11.75
CA HIS A 122 10.65 -4.94 11.56
C HIS A 122 11.29 -3.55 11.36
N ILE A 123 12.50 -3.32 11.86
CA ILE A 123 13.21 -2.04 11.70
C ILE A 123 13.47 -1.73 10.22
N PRO A 124 14.23 -2.55 9.46
CA PRO A 124 14.47 -2.29 8.04
C PRO A 124 13.18 -2.35 7.22
N LEU A 125 12.23 -3.22 7.57
CA LEU A 125 10.94 -3.31 6.89
C LEU A 125 10.17 -1.98 6.97
N THR A 126 10.11 -1.37 8.15
CA THR A 126 9.41 -0.09 8.37
C THR A 126 10.12 1.05 7.66
N LEU A 127 11.46 1.10 7.70
CA LEU A 127 12.25 2.10 6.99
C LEU A 127 12.04 2.02 5.47
N LEU A 128 11.99 0.79 4.93
CA LEU A 128 11.78 0.57 3.51
C LEU A 128 10.37 0.99 3.08
N LEU A 129 9.35 0.66 3.89
CA LEU A 129 7.98 1.13 3.66
C LEU A 129 7.89 2.65 3.70
N LEU A 130 8.48 3.29 4.72
CA LEU A 130 8.51 4.74 4.84
C LEU A 130 9.17 5.39 3.61
N THR A 131 10.28 4.82 3.15
CA THR A 131 10.98 5.29 1.95
C THR A 131 10.09 5.18 0.71
N ILE A 132 9.34 4.09 0.55
CA ILE A 132 8.40 3.90 -0.55
C ILE A 132 7.29 4.97 -0.49
N ILE A 133 6.67 5.16 0.68
CA ILE A 133 5.60 6.15 0.89
C ILE A 133 6.09 7.56 0.57
N LEU A 134 7.24 7.97 1.11
CA LEU A 134 7.79 9.30 0.91
C LEU A 134 8.16 9.56 -0.55
N LYS A 135 8.72 8.56 -1.25
CA LYS A 135 9.03 8.67 -2.67
C LYS A 135 7.77 8.78 -3.52
N ILE A 136 6.76 7.95 -3.28
CA ILE A 136 5.47 8.01 -3.97
C ILE A 136 4.83 9.37 -3.76
N HIS A 137 4.77 9.83 -2.51
CA HIS A 137 4.20 11.12 -2.17
C HIS A 137 4.93 12.28 -2.88
N GLY A 138 6.26 12.28 -2.87
CA GLY A 138 7.06 13.30 -3.56
C GLY A 138 6.88 13.30 -5.07
N MET A 139 6.73 12.12 -5.70
CA MET A 139 6.44 12.04 -7.14
C MET A 139 5.03 12.59 -7.46
N GLN A 140 4.03 12.23 -6.65
CA GLN A 140 2.66 12.71 -6.83
C GLN A 140 2.54 14.22 -6.63
N MET A 141 3.22 14.79 -5.63
CA MET A 141 3.25 16.24 -5.39
C MET A 141 3.87 17.00 -6.57
N ARG A 142 4.97 16.51 -7.13
CA ARG A 142 5.59 17.13 -8.30
C ARG A 142 4.64 17.22 -9.49
N HIS A 143 3.89 16.15 -9.75
CA HIS A 143 2.91 16.12 -10.84
C HIS A 143 1.75 17.09 -10.59
N HIS A 144 1.29 17.20 -9.35
CA HIS A 144 0.28 18.17 -8.95
C HIS A 144 0.76 19.62 -9.18
N ASP A 145 2.00 19.93 -8.79
CA ASP A 145 2.57 21.29 -8.92
C ASP A 145 2.83 21.68 -10.38
N THR A 146 3.07 20.70 -11.26
CA THR A 146 3.26 20.93 -12.71
C THR A 146 1.96 20.88 -13.51
N ALA A 147 0.84 20.51 -12.90
CA ALA A 147 -0.45 20.48 -13.58
C ALA A 147 -0.89 21.95 -13.86
N PRO A 148 -1.32 22.27 -15.09
CA PRO A 148 -1.87 23.59 -15.39
C PRO A 148 -3.08 23.88 -14.48
N ASP A 149 -3.14 25.08 -13.92
CA ASP A 149 -4.29 25.53 -13.12
C ASP A 149 -5.58 25.35 -13.95
N PRO A 150 -6.64 24.69 -13.45
CA PRO A 150 -7.89 24.54 -14.17
C PRO A 150 -8.34 25.91 -14.68
N THR A 151 -8.47 26.01 -16.00
CA THR A 151 -8.90 27.27 -16.61
C THR A 151 -10.30 27.59 -16.08
N PRO A 152 -10.69 28.85 -15.83
CA PRO A 152 -11.99 29.20 -15.23
C PRO A 152 -13.22 28.56 -15.92
N ALA A 153 -13.08 28.18 -17.20
CA ALA A 153 -14.07 27.43 -17.96
C ALA A 153 -14.34 25.99 -17.45
N ASP A 154 -13.31 25.30 -16.93
CA ASP A 154 -13.43 23.95 -16.37
C ASP A 154 -14.04 23.96 -14.96
N ALA A 155 -13.81 25.05 -14.20
CA ALA A 155 -14.41 25.27 -12.88
C ALA A 155 -15.92 25.55 -12.96
N SER A 156 -16.39 26.22 -14.02
CA SER A 156 -17.82 26.41 -14.28
C SER A 156 -18.52 25.11 -14.70
N ALA A 157 -17.84 24.22 -15.42
CA ALA A 157 -18.39 22.93 -15.85
C ALA A 157 -18.55 21.93 -14.68
N THR A 158 -17.76 22.06 -13.62
CA THR A 158 -17.86 21.23 -12.40
C THR A 158 -18.80 21.82 -11.33
N GLY A 159 -19.21 23.08 -11.47
CA GLY A 159 -20.08 23.78 -10.50
C GLY A 159 -21.59 23.72 -10.78
N GLU A 160 -22.03 23.40 -12.00
CA GLU A 160 -23.46 23.37 -12.36
C GLU A 160 -24.05 21.96 -12.28
N GLY A 161 -24.14 21.42 -11.06
CA GLY A 161 -24.75 20.11 -10.82
C GLY A 161 -25.46 19.94 -9.48
N LEU A 162 -25.46 20.96 -8.60
CA LEU A 162 -26.32 20.95 -7.43
C LEU A 162 -27.67 21.57 -7.80
N PRO A 163 -28.78 20.79 -7.78
CA PRO A 163 -30.11 21.36 -7.90
C PRO A 163 -30.31 22.35 -6.75
N ASN A 164 -30.36 23.62 -7.11
CA ASN A 164 -30.83 24.71 -6.28
C ASN A 164 -32.28 24.38 -5.88
N SER A 165 -32.45 23.73 -4.73
CA SER A 165 -33.75 23.48 -4.12
C SER A 165 -34.29 24.81 -3.59
N THR A 166 -34.80 25.58 -4.55
CA THR A 166 -36.04 26.35 -4.47
C THR A 166 -36.38 26.86 -3.06
N ARG A 167 -35.88 28.06 -2.80
CA ARG A 167 -36.58 29.13 -2.09
C ARG A 167 -38.07 29.14 -2.47
N SER A 168 -38.91 28.46 -1.70
CA SER A 168 -40.38 28.60 -1.72
C SER A 168 -41.00 28.01 -0.45
N GLN A 169 -40.83 28.71 0.67
CA GLN A 169 -41.82 28.82 1.75
C GLN A 169 -41.73 30.30 2.17
N ARG A 170 -42.71 31.15 1.82
CA ARG A 170 -43.92 31.41 2.62
C ARG A 170 -43.64 31.48 4.11
#